data_AF-A0A061ITE1-F1
#
_entry.id   AF-A0A061ITE1-F1
#
_cell.length_a   1.000
_cell.length_b   1.000
_cell.length_c   1.000
_cell.angle_alpha   90.00
_cell.angle_beta   90.00
_cell.angle_gamma   90.00
#
_symmetry.space_group_name_H-M   'P 1'
#
loop_
_entity.id
_entity.type
_entity.pdbx_description
1 polymer ?
#
loop_
_entity_poly.entity_id
_entity_poly.type
_entity_poly.pdbx_seq_one_letter_code
_entity_poly.pdbx_strand_id
1 'polypeptide(L)'
;MGLLLPLLNAMIGNMMRYGVGNASRVYIPDIKKSDSTTTPSIGLLVGMIVVGVILILATVPLSIWRYRRNVVTTREGTPISLKRVLLEDVALMFMTVLAAFGFTWSNATTAASLVLGEEFPLMSFSLMESTKNMYHAGVYVFAFLVFVFSGVYPYIKLVVIVACTLFLQQPDLLILKLIEYFGKFSFLDSCAMILMVSGLQLHSVVSVEIHAGFYFFLAATTISIFIGNYATTIWRRHTSLRKDATPKETITYERAEAQHNVSDEDERKSWWTMLWNKDGILRLVNTAFVIVCVILCWVVPCIRYTVNGVASIIMPEDRLMTLWEISLTNKFFLFVCIFVVLVAPILYAFMYPRWYLLASWSAADAFLVACVAGLVQMEQFLQYILGGGMKSVYSASATLLWPLIPLLIAAVWQWMQAAENTFKVTWHVKGWLAARKPSQPSRPSQPSQPSQPSQPF
;
A
#
# COMPACT_ATOMS: atom_id res chain seq x y z
N MET A 1 18.32 -28.31 -29.38
CA MET A 1 18.03 -28.64 -27.96
C MET A 1 18.27 -30.11 -27.60
N GLY A 2 17.85 -31.10 -28.41
CA GLY A 2 17.93 -32.53 -28.05
C GLY A 2 19.33 -33.14 -27.78
N LEU A 3 20.41 -32.58 -28.32
CA LEU A 3 21.79 -33.03 -28.06
C LEU A 3 22.46 -32.33 -26.87
N LEU A 4 21.94 -31.17 -26.46
CA LEU A 4 22.54 -30.34 -25.42
C LEU A 4 22.18 -30.85 -24.02
N LEU A 5 20.97 -31.40 -23.87
CA LEU A 5 20.47 -31.96 -22.62
C LEU A 5 21.28 -33.18 -22.11
N PRO A 6 21.61 -34.21 -22.92
CA PRO A 6 22.46 -35.31 -22.46
C PRO A 6 23.90 -34.87 -22.17
N LEU A 7 24.40 -33.85 -22.89
CA LEU A 7 25.73 -33.29 -22.66
C LEU A 7 25.77 -32.48 -21.37
N LEU A 8 24.72 -31.72 -21.07
CA LEU A 8 24.52 -31.03 -19.78
C LEU A 8 24.41 -32.03 -18.64
N ASN A 9 23.62 -33.10 -18.79
CA ASN A 9 23.53 -34.18 -17.80
C ASN A 9 24.86 -34.89 -17.58
N ALA A 10 25.63 -35.13 -18.65
CA ALA A 10 26.97 -35.72 -18.54
C ALA A 10 27.97 -34.74 -17.89
N MET A 11 27.86 -33.44 -18.17
CA MET A 11 28.73 -32.41 -17.58
C MET A 11 28.40 -32.17 -16.11
N ILE A 12 27.12 -32.14 -15.73
CA ILE A 12 26.64 -32.11 -14.34
C ILE A 12 27.07 -33.38 -13.61
N GLY A 13 26.90 -34.55 -14.23
CA GLY A 13 27.37 -35.83 -13.68
C GLY A 13 28.88 -35.87 -13.49
N ASN A 14 29.66 -35.30 -14.41
CA ASN A 14 31.11 -35.20 -14.29
C ASN A 14 31.54 -34.14 -13.26
N MET A 15 30.86 -32.99 -13.15
CA MET A 15 31.11 -32.01 -12.08
C MET A 15 30.82 -32.62 -10.70
N MET A 16 29.70 -33.35 -10.58
CA MET A 16 29.39 -34.08 -9.36
C MET A 16 30.41 -35.18 -9.05
N ARG A 17 31.01 -35.83 -10.07
CA ARG A 17 32.10 -36.81 -9.86
C ARG A 17 33.46 -36.17 -9.54
N TYR A 18 33.82 -35.05 -10.17
CA TYR A 18 35.11 -34.39 -9.95
C TYR A 18 35.19 -33.71 -8.58
N GLY A 19 34.05 -33.31 -8.00
CA GLY A 19 33.97 -32.85 -6.60
C GLY A 19 34.24 -33.94 -5.55
N VAL A 20 34.41 -35.20 -5.95
CA VAL A 20 34.66 -36.35 -5.03
C VAL A 20 36.16 -36.63 -4.86
N GLY A 21 37.03 -36.11 -5.73
CA GLY A 21 38.46 -36.44 -5.77
C GLY A 21 39.37 -35.65 -4.81
N ASN A 22 38.93 -34.50 -4.31
CA ASN A 22 39.63 -33.74 -3.26
C ASN A 22 38.74 -33.68 -2.02
N ALA A 23 39.32 -33.90 -0.85
CA ALA A 23 38.66 -34.24 0.43
C ALA A 23 37.60 -33.26 1.00
N SER A 24 37.17 -32.25 0.26
CA SER A 24 35.97 -31.47 0.54
C SER A 24 34.80 -32.05 -0.27
N ARG A 25 34.17 -33.12 0.25
CA ARG A 25 32.86 -33.56 -0.25
C ARG A 25 31.97 -32.32 -0.36
N VAL A 26 31.51 -31.99 -1.57
CA VAL A 26 30.44 -31.02 -1.76
C VAL A 26 29.22 -31.62 -1.08
N TYR A 27 29.04 -31.27 0.19
CA TYR A 27 27.91 -31.67 0.99
C TYR A 27 26.74 -30.92 0.38
N ILE A 28 25.96 -31.60 -0.47
CA ILE A 28 24.61 -31.15 -0.73
C ILE A 28 23.95 -31.25 0.64
N PRO A 29 23.62 -30.12 1.29
CA PRO A 29 23.05 -30.15 2.63
C PRO A 29 21.86 -31.11 2.58
N ASP A 30 21.73 -31.97 3.58
CA ASP A 30 20.57 -32.84 3.71
C ASP A 30 19.37 -31.92 4.00
N ILE A 31 18.69 -31.48 2.94
CA ILE A 31 17.58 -30.52 3.02
C ILE A 31 16.40 -31.32 3.56
N LYS A 32 16.26 -31.29 4.88
CA LYS A 32 15.09 -31.84 5.58
C LYS A 32 13.85 -31.22 4.95
N LYS A 33 12.99 -32.08 4.36
CA LYS A 33 11.69 -31.68 3.79
C LYS A 33 10.96 -30.77 4.78
N SER A 34 10.77 -29.51 4.43
CA SER A 34 10.11 -28.55 5.30
C SER A 34 8.61 -28.79 5.26
N ASP A 35 7.99 -29.11 6.40
CA ASP A 35 6.55 -29.30 6.48
C ASP A 35 5.84 -27.98 6.17
N SER A 36 5.14 -27.94 5.04
CA SER A 36 4.31 -26.79 4.66
C SER A 36 3.10 -26.72 5.59
N THR A 37 3.14 -25.80 6.55
CA THR A 37 2.02 -25.56 7.46
C THR A 37 0.97 -24.71 6.76
N THR A 38 -0.12 -25.34 6.31
CA THR A 38 -1.22 -24.67 5.59
C THR A 38 -2.32 -24.15 6.52
N THR A 39 -2.39 -24.69 7.74
CA THR A 39 -3.36 -24.31 8.76
C THR A 39 -2.67 -23.90 10.06
N PRO A 40 -3.17 -22.87 10.76
CA PRO A 40 -2.66 -22.50 12.07
C PRO A 40 -2.92 -23.63 13.09
N SER A 41 -2.20 -23.60 14.21
CA SER A 41 -2.46 -24.54 15.30
C SER A 41 -3.90 -24.41 15.82
N ILE A 42 -4.51 -25.54 16.18
CA ILE A 42 -5.91 -25.58 16.66
C ILE A 42 -6.11 -24.63 17.85
N GLY A 43 -5.14 -24.57 18.77
CA GLY A 43 -5.19 -23.66 19.92
C GLY A 43 -5.22 -22.18 19.51
N LEU A 44 -4.41 -21.78 18.53
CA LEU A 44 -4.42 -20.42 18.01
C LEU A 44 -5.76 -20.11 17.32
N LEU A 45 -6.28 -21.05 16.52
CA LEU A 45 -7.56 -20.90 15.84
C LEU A 45 -8.73 -20.70 16.82
N VAL A 46 -8.82 -21.58 17.83
CA VAL A 46 -9.84 -21.48 18.89
C VAL A 46 -9.68 -20.16 19.65
N GLY A 47 -8.46 -19.78 20.00
CA GLY A 47 -8.17 -18.51 20.66
C GLY A 47 -8.63 -17.29 19.86
N MET A 48 -8.32 -17.25 18.56
CA MET A 48 -8.75 -16.17 17.66
C MET A 48 -10.29 -16.08 17.56
N ILE A 49 -10.98 -17.22 17.44
CA ILE A 49 -12.45 -17.25 17.35
C ILE A 49 -13.06 -16.75 18.66
N VAL A 50 -12.61 -17.25 19.81
CA VAL A 50 -13.11 -16.85 21.13
C VAL A 50 -12.90 -15.35 21.35
N VAL A 51 -11.69 -14.84 21.11
CA VAL A 51 -11.39 -13.41 21.25
C VAL A 51 -12.22 -12.57 20.29
N GLY A 52 -12.34 -12.98 19.03
CA GLY A 52 -13.14 -12.27 18.01
C GLY A 52 -14.62 -12.17 18.39
N VAL A 53 -15.23 -13.26 18.86
CA VAL A 53 -16.62 -13.29 19.33
C VAL A 53 -16.80 -12.40 20.55
N ILE A 54 -15.89 -12.46 21.52
CA ILE A 54 -15.94 -11.60 22.71
C ILE A 54 -15.87 -10.12 22.31
N LEU A 55 -14.95 -9.75 21.42
CA LEU A 55 -14.81 -8.36 20.96
C LEU A 55 -16.09 -7.87 20.28
N ILE A 56 -16.68 -8.66 19.36
CA ILE A 56 -17.93 -8.31 18.69
C ILE A 56 -19.08 -8.19 19.69
N LEU A 57 -19.27 -9.17 20.58
CA LEU A 57 -20.34 -9.12 21.57
C LEU A 57 -20.17 -7.97 22.57
N ALA A 58 -18.93 -7.63 22.95
CA ALA A 58 -18.62 -6.51 23.84
C ALA A 58 -18.89 -5.14 23.20
N THR A 59 -18.86 -5.02 21.86
CA THR A 59 -19.20 -3.74 21.21
C THR A 59 -20.64 -3.33 21.41
N VAL A 60 -21.58 -4.27 21.47
CA VAL A 60 -23.01 -3.97 21.65
C VAL A 60 -23.29 -3.22 22.95
N PRO A 61 -22.94 -3.73 24.15
CA PRO A 61 -23.15 -3.00 25.40
C PRO A 61 -22.31 -1.73 25.48
N LEU A 62 -21.08 -1.71 24.92
CA LEU A 62 -20.25 -0.51 24.86
C LEU A 62 -20.92 0.61 24.05
N SER A 63 -21.47 0.29 22.88
CA SER A 63 -22.20 1.23 22.03
C SER A 63 -23.52 1.69 22.66
N ILE A 64 -24.26 0.82 23.36
CA ILE A 64 -25.47 1.21 24.11
C ILE A 64 -25.11 2.16 25.25
N TRP A 65 -24.10 1.82 26.05
CA TRP A 65 -23.64 2.65 27.17
C TRP A 65 -23.19 4.03 26.69
N ARG A 66 -22.43 4.09 25.59
CA ARG A 66 -22.00 5.36 24.97
C ARG A 66 -23.15 6.17 24.42
N TYR A 67 -24.08 5.53 23.73
CA TYR A 67 -25.27 6.19 23.18
C TYR A 67 -26.10 6.85 24.29
N ARG A 68 -26.22 6.21 25.46
CA ARG A 68 -26.92 6.78 26.62
C ARG A 68 -26.18 7.98 27.24
N ARG A 69 -24.85 7.96 27.23
CA ARG A 69 -24.02 9.03 27.83
C ARG A 69 -23.92 10.26 26.94
N ASN A 70 -23.74 10.06 25.63
CA ASN A 70 -23.57 11.11 24.64
C ASN A 70 -24.50 10.85 23.47
N VAL A 71 -25.66 11.51 23.46
CA VAL A 71 -26.61 11.40 22.35
C VAL A 71 -26.01 12.09 21.12
N VAL A 72 -25.71 11.31 20.09
CA VAL A 72 -25.23 11.84 18.82
C VAL A 72 -26.42 12.30 17.99
N THR A 73 -26.38 13.55 17.56
CA THR A 73 -27.39 14.18 16.73
C THR A 73 -26.96 14.24 15.26
N THR A 74 -27.92 14.24 14.35
CA THR A 74 -27.71 14.59 12.94
C THR A 74 -27.42 16.08 12.81
N ARG A 75 -27.05 16.53 11.60
CA ARG A 75 -26.90 17.97 11.31
C ARG A 75 -28.18 18.78 11.53
N GLU A 76 -29.34 18.14 11.41
CA GLU A 76 -30.65 18.75 11.64
C GLU A 76 -31.02 18.81 13.14
N GLY A 77 -30.13 18.31 14.01
CA GLY A 77 -30.37 18.25 15.45
C GLY A 77 -31.22 17.05 15.89
N THR A 78 -31.67 16.20 14.95
CA THR A 78 -32.45 15.00 15.29
C THR A 78 -31.55 13.91 15.88
N PRO A 79 -31.94 13.24 16.98
CA PRO A 79 -31.13 12.16 17.55
C PRO A 79 -31.05 10.97 16.58
N ILE A 80 -29.86 10.40 16.41
CA ILE A 80 -29.65 9.25 15.53
C ILE A 80 -30.28 8.00 16.12
N SER A 81 -30.88 7.15 15.29
CA SER A 81 -31.44 5.88 15.76
C SER A 81 -30.36 4.95 16.35
N LEU A 82 -30.64 4.38 17.52
CA LEU A 82 -29.76 3.39 18.17
C LEU A 82 -29.44 2.20 17.25
N LYS A 83 -30.39 1.80 16.38
CA LYS A 83 -30.19 0.73 15.40
C LYS A 83 -29.04 1.03 14.44
N ARG A 84 -28.98 2.26 13.92
CA ARG A 84 -27.89 2.70 13.02
C ARG A 84 -26.55 2.73 13.75
N VAL A 85 -26.53 3.24 14.99
CA VAL A 85 -25.33 3.27 15.86
C VAL A 85 -24.76 1.86 16.04
N LEU A 86 -25.62 0.90 16.41
CA LEU A 86 -25.21 -0.48 16.62
C LEU A 86 -24.74 -1.14 15.32
N LEU A 87 -25.45 -0.94 14.21
CA LEU A 87 -25.08 -1.51 12.92
C LEU A 87 -23.70 -1.03 12.45
N GLU A 88 -23.44 0.28 12.51
CA GLU A 88 -22.15 0.87 12.10
C GLU A 88 -20.99 0.38 12.98
N ASP A 89 -21.17 0.33 14.30
CA ASP A 89 -20.11 -0.08 15.25
C ASP A 89 -19.82 -1.59 15.18
N VAL A 90 -20.86 -2.43 15.11
CA VAL A 90 -20.72 -3.90 14.98
C VAL A 90 -20.12 -4.27 13.63
N ALA A 91 -20.53 -3.62 12.53
CA ALA A 91 -19.94 -3.86 11.22
C ALA A 91 -18.46 -3.48 11.19
N LEU A 92 -18.08 -2.33 11.76
CA LEU A 92 -16.69 -1.91 11.87
C LEU A 92 -15.85 -2.92 12.66
N MET A 93 -16.35 -3.37 13.82
CA MET A 93 -15.64 -4.36 14.64
C MET A 93 -15.53 -5.71 13.94
N PHE A 94 -16.60 -6.18 13.29
CA PHE A 94 -16.60 -7.44 12.55
C PHE A 94 -15.53 -7.43 11.45
N MET A 95 -15.47 -6.37 10.63
CA MET A 95 -14.44 -6.25 9.60
C MET A 95 -13.03 -6.20 10.23
N THR A 96 -12.86 -5.49 11.35
CA THR A 96 -11.58 -5.40 12.07
C THR A 96 -11.12 -6.77 12.58
N VAL A 97 -12.02 -7.55 13.19
CA VAL A 97 -11.76 -8.92 13.64
C VAL A 97 -11.42 -9.82 12.46
N LEU A 98 -12.13 -9.71 11.34
CA LEU A 98 -11.86 -10.48 10.13
C LEU A 98 -10.47 -10.16 9.54
N ALA A 99 -10.08 -8.88 9.49
CA ALA A 99 -8.74 -8.49 9.05
C ALA A 99 -7.65 -9.01 10.01
N ALA A 100 -7.84 -8.87 11.32
CA ALA A 100 -6.91 -9.39 12.34
C ALA A 100 -6.76 -10.91 12.26
N PHE A 101 -7.87 -11.62 11.99
CA PHE A 101 -7.86 -13.06 11.74
C PHE A 101 -7.03 -13.40 10.50
N GLY A 102 -7.25 -12.70 9.38
CA GLY A 102 -6.49 -12.93 8.15
C GLY A 102 -4.98 -12.67 8.31
N PHE A 103 -4.59 -11.60 9.00
CA PHE A 103 -3.17 -11.34 9.31
C PHE A 103 -2.57 -12.42 10.20
N THR A 104 -3.30 -12.86 11.23
CA THR A 104 -2.80 -13.87 12.17
C THR A 104 -2.71 -15.25 11.51
N TRP A 105 -3.69 -15.58 10.66
CA TRP A 105 -3.65 -16.78 9.83
C TRP A 105 -2.42 -16.77 8.92
N SER A 106 -2.20 -15.66 8.21
CA SER A 106 -1.04 -15.51 7.34
C SER A 106 0.28 -15.68 8.09
N ASN A 107 0.43 -15.00 9.22
CA ASN A 107 1.65 -15.06 10.04
C ASN A 107 1.92 -16.46 10.60
N ALA A 108 0.88 -17.26 10.83
CA ALA A 108 0.99 -18.62 11.34
C ALA A 108 1.15 -19.69 10.24
N THR A 109 1.03 -19.33 8.96
CA THR A 109 1.05 -20.29 7.84
C THR A 109 2.17 -19.99 6.84
N THR A 110 2.45 -20.97 5.99
CA THR A 110 3.42 -20.81 4.91
C THR A 110 2.84 -19.90 3.82
N ALA A 111 3.62 -18.91 3.36
CA ALA A 111 3.22 -17.99 2.31
C ALA A 111 3.73 -18.43 0.93
N ALA A 112 4.96 -18.93 0.85
CA ALA A 112 5.54 -19.47 -0.38
C ALA A 112 6.45 -20.66 -0.09
N SER A 113 6.61 -21.57 -1.04
CA SER A 113 7.64 -22.61 -0.98
C SER A 113 8.39 -22.70 -2.29
N LEU A 114 9.70 -22.95 -2.21
CA LEU A 114 10.55 -23.16 -3.36
C LEU A 114 10.65 -24.67 -3.61
N VAL A 115 10.22 -25.11 -4.79
CA VAL A 115 10.21 -26.52 -5.19
C VAL A 115 11.23 -26.71 -6.32
N LEU A 116 12.17 -27.64 -6.13
CA LEU A 116 13.13 -28.02 -7.15
C LEU A 116 12.54 -29.16 -7.98
N GLY A 117 12.38 -28.92 -9.28
CA GLY A 117 11.61 -29.83 -10.14
C GLY A 117 10.14 -29.93 -9.70
N GLU A 118 9.56 -31.13 -9.81
CA GLU A 118 8.15 -31.39 -9.48
C GLU A 118 7.93 -32.01 -8.08
N GLU A 119 8.99 -32.45 -7.40
CA GLU A 119 8.83 -33.36 -6.23
C GLU A 119 9.49 -32.89 -4.94
N PHE A 120 10.46 -31.96 -5.00
CA PHE A 120 11.31 -31.63 -3.84
C PHE A 120 11.10 -30.20 -3.34
N PRO A 121 10.20 -29.98 -2.36
CA PRO A 121 10.11 -28.69 -1.69
C PRO A 121 11.39 -28.46 -0.89
N LEU A 122 12.21 -27.52 -1.37
CA LEU A 122 13.49 -27.18 -0.75
C LEU A 122 13.26 -26.40 0.54
N MET A 123 12.38 -25.40 0.51
CA MET A 123 12.10 -24.54 1.66
C MET A 123 10.69 -23.98 1.62
N SER A 124 10.06 -23.90 2.79
CA SER A 124 8.85 -23.15 3.05
C SER A 124 9.19 -21.82 3.73
N PHE A 125 8.52 -20.76 3.32
CA PHE A 125 8.69 -19.41 3.82
C PHE A 125 7.37 -18.95 4.44
N SER A 126 7.36 -18.82 5.77
CA SER A 126 6.40 -17.96 6.47
C SER A 126 6.98 -16.55 6.58
N LEU A 127 6.12 -15.56 6.88
CA LEU A 127 6.56 -14.17 7.07
C LEU A 127 7.58 -14.05 8.21
N MET A 128 7.34 -14.75 9.32
CA MET A 128 8.22 -14.77 10.48
C MET A 128 9.56 -15.45 10.17
N GLU A 129 9.53 -16.60 9.49
CA GLU A 129 10.74 -17.34 9.15
C GLU A 129 11.57 -16.58 8.10
N SER A 130 10.92 -15.98 7.11
CA SER A 130 11.56 -15.09 6.13
C SER A 130 12.26 -13.93 6.84
N THR A 131 11.57 -13.24 7.77
CA THR A 131 12.13 -12.15 8.55
C THR A 131 13.37 -12.58 9.34
N LYS A 132 13.28 -13.73 10.02
CA LYS A 132 14.39 -14.29 10.81
C LYS A 132 15.58 -14.66 9.94
N ASN A 133 15.33 -15.29 8.80
CA ASN A 133 16.37 -15.65 7.84
C ASN A 133 17.04 -14.42 7.22
N MET A 134 16.27 -13.38 6.89
CA MET A 134 16.82 -12.09 6.41
C MET A 134 17.66 -11.40 7.48
N TYR A 135 17.24 -11.46 8.75
CA TYR A 135 18.02 -10.93 9.86
C TYR A 135 19.35 -11.67 10.01
N HIS A 136 19.34 -13.01 9.93
CA HIS A 136 20.56 -13.82 10.00
C HIS A 136 21.46 -13.66 8.77
N ALA A 137 20.90 -13.37 7.59
CA ALA A 137 21.64 -13.07 6.37
C ALA A 137 22.28 -11.66 6.36
N GLY A 138 22.17 -10.90 7.46
CA GLY A 138 22.77 -9.56 7.59
C GLY A 138 21.95 -8.44 6.97
N VAL A 139 20.71 -8.71 6.55
CA VAL A 139 19.82 -7.74 5.89
C VAL A 139 18.94 -7.02 6.90
N TYR A 140 19.56 -6.44 7.93
CA TYR A 140 18.85 -5.94 9.11
C TYR A 140 17.77 -4.90 8.79
N VAL A 141 18.07 -3.95 7.90
CA VAL A 141 17.12 -2.89 7.54
C VAL A 141 15.87 -3.48 6.89
N PHE A 142 16.04 -4.43 5.98
CA PHE A 142 14.91 -5.02 5.28
C PHE A 142 14.11 -5.98 6.15
N ALA A 143 14.78 -6.83 6.93
CA ALA A 143 14.12 -7.68 7.92
C ALA A 143 13.27 -6.84 8.89
N PHE A 144 13.81 -5.70 9.35
CA PHE A 144 13.07 -4.76 10.17
C PHE A 144 11.87 -4.16 9.44
N LEU A 145 12.04 -3.71 8.18
CA LEU A 145 10.94 -3.14 7.39
C LEU A 145 9.80 -4.14 7.17
N VAL A 146 10.11 -5.38 6.77
CA VAL A 146 9.09 -6.43 6.57
C VAL A 146 8.41 -6.78 7.89
N PHE A 147 9.17 -6.96 8.97
CA PHE A 147 8.61 -7.23 10.29
C PHE A 147 7.67 -6.12 10.76
N VAL A 148 8.10 -4.86 10.63
CA VAL A 148 7.32 -3.71 11.09
C VAL A 148 6.10 -3.51 10.20
N PHE A 149 6.24 -3.43 8.87
CA PHE A 149 5.12 -3.07 7.99
C PHE A 149 4.11 -4.18 7.75
N SER A 150 4.51 -5.44 7.89
CA SER A 150 3.66 -6.60 7.61
C SER A 150 3.33 -7.41 8.85
N GLY A 151 4.23 -7.46 9.83
CA GLY A 151 4.02 -8.17 11.09
C GLY A 151 3.33 -7.31 12.15
N VAL A 152 3.80 -6.08 12.40
CA VAL A 152 3.36 -5.27 13.57
C VAL A 152 2.35 -4.17 13.19
N TYR A 153 2.67 -3.41 12.15
CA TYR A 153 1.92 -2.22 11.72
C TYR A 153 0.44 -2.52 11.42
N PRO A 154 0.07 -3.62 10.74
CA PRO A 154 -1.35 -3.89 10.46
C PRO A 154 -2.19 -4.02 11.73
N TYR A 155 -1.66 -4.63 12.79
CA TYR A 155 -2.35 -4.73 14.07
C TYR A 155 -2.45 -3.39 14.78
N ILE A 156 -1.36 -2.60 14.80
CA ILE A 156 -1.38 -1.23 15.35
C ILE A 156 -2.45 -0.40 14.62
N LYS A 157 -2.50 -0.49 13.28
CA LYS A 157 -3.51 0.19 12.46
C LYS A 157 -4.93 -0.20 12.90
N LEU A 158 -5.23 -1.49 13.03
CA LEU A 158 -6.56 -1.96 13.45
C LEU A 158 -6.93 -1.49 14.86
N VAL A 159 -5.99 -1.53 15.81
CA VAL A 159 -6.19 -1.03 17.18
C VAL A 159 -6.46 0.46 17.18
N VAL A 160 -5.71 1.26 16.42
CA VAL A 160 -5.92 2.71 16.36
C VAL A 160 -7.24 3.06 15.70
N ILE A 161 -7.66 2.34 14.66
CA ILE A 161 -8.99 2.50 14.06
C ILE A 161 -10.06 2.30 15.12
N VAL A 162 -10.05 1.15 15.81
CA VAL A 162 -11.03 0.84 16.88
C VAL A 162 -10.97 1.86 18.02
N ALA A 163 -9.77 2.26 18.45
CA ALA A 163 -9.58 3.27 19.49
C ALA A 163 -10.17 4.63 19.09
N CYS A 164 -9.88 5.12 17.89
CA CYS A 164 -10.35 6.43 17.44
C CYS A 164 -11.86 6.46 17.17
N THR A 165 -12.42 5.40 16.60
CA THR A 165 -13.86 5.34 16.26
C THR A 165 -14.70 4.91 17.46
N LEU A 166 -14.48 3.70 17.97
CA LEU A 166 -15.34 3.12 18.99
C LEU A 166 -15.05 3.70 20.37
N PHE A 167 -13.79 4.00 20.70
CA PHE A 167 -13.41 4.49 22.03
C PHE A 167 -13.37 6.01 22.18
N LEU A 168 -12.86 6.74 21.20
CA LEU A 168 -12.77 8.21 21.27
C LEU A 168 -13.93 8.91 20.57
N GLN A 169 -14.61 8.24 19.61
CA GLN A 169 -15.62 8.84 18.74
C GLN A 169 -15.14 10.09 18.00
N GLN A 170 -13.84 10.11 17.65
CA GLN A 170 -13.20 11.23 16.95
C GLN A 170 -12.60 10.74 15.63
N PRO A 171 -13.44 10.56 14.58
CA PRO A 171 -12.98 10.07 13.29
C PRO A 171 -12.09 11.09 12.55
N ASP A 172 -12.09 12.35 12.99
CA ASP A 172 -11.33 13.43 12.39
C ASP A 172 -9.90 13.59 12.93
N LEU A 173 -9.49 12.76 13.89
CA LEU A 173 -8.14 12.76 14.44
C LEU A 173 -7.08 12.60 13.34
N LEU A 174 -6.07 13.48 13.37
CA LEU A 174 -4.97 13.45 12.41
C LEU A 174 -4.24 12.10 12.40
N ILE A 175 -4.11 11.46 13.56
CA ILE A 175 -3.46 10.14 13.70
C ILE A 175 -4.20 9.09 12.85
N LEU A 176 -5.53 9.08 12.87
CA LEU A 176 -6.33 8.12 12.09
C LEU A 176 -6.16 8.36 10.58
N LYS A 177 -6.15 9.63 10.15
CA LYS A 177 -5.92 10.03 8.75
C LYS A 177 -4.50 9.65 8.28
N LEU A 178 -3.51 9.85 9.14
CA LEU A 178 -2.10 9.51 8.88
C LEU A 178 -1.94 7.99 8.72
N ILE A 179 -2.42 7.21 9.69
CA ILE A 179 -2.33 5.74 9.67
C ILE A 179 -3.04 5.14 8.47
N GLU A 180 -4.20 5.69 8.10
CA GLU A 180 -4.90 5.22 6.91
C GLU A 180 -4.11 5.52 5.63
N TYR A 181 -3.52 6.71 5.53
CA TYR A 181 -2.69 7.07 4.39
C TYR A 181 -1.42 6.22 4.26
N PHE A 182 -0.73 5.93 5.37
CA PHE A 182 0.41 4.99 5.40
C PHE A 182 -0.01 3.53 5.25
N GLY A 183 -1.31 3.22 5.34
CA GLY A 183 -1.87 1.87 5.19
C GLY A 183 -1.48 1.16 3.90
N LYS A 184 -1.23 1.90 2.82
CA LYS A 184 -0.79 1.34 1.53
C LYS A 184 0.56 0.63 1.58
N PHE A 185 1.44 0.99 2.52
CA PHE A 185 2.74 0.33 2.68
C PHE A 185 2.62 -1.10 3.21
N SER A 186 1.45 -1.52 3.70
CA SER A 186 1.20 -2.92 4.01
C SER A 186 1.23 -3.83 2.77
N PHE A 187 1.12 -3.29 1.54
CA PHE A 187 1.35 -4.05 0.31
C PHE A 187 2.83 -4.34 0.02
N LEU A 188 3.78 -3.70 0.72
CA LEU A 188 5.22 -3.81 0.46
C LEU A 188 5.67 -5.27 0.40
N ASP A 189 5.33 -6.06 1.42
CA ASP A 189 5.75 -7.47 1.48
C ASP A 189 5.08 -8.33 0.40
N SER A 190 3.80 -8.10 0.10
CA SER A 190 3.13 -8.82 -0.99
C SER A 190 3.79 -8.56 -2.34
N CYS A 191 4.11 -7.30 -2.61
CA CYS A 191 4.81 -6.91 -3.83
C CYS A 191 6.24 -7.47 -3.85
N ALA A 192 6.99 -7.36 -2.75
CA ALA A 192 8.38 -7.86 -2.66
C ALA A 192 8.44 -9.39 -2.82
N MET A 193 7.50 -10.12 -2.21
CA MET A 193 7.39 -11.56 -2.35
C MET A 193 7.10 -11.97 -3.79
N ILE A 194 6.14 -11.32 -4.48
CA ILE A 194 5.84 -11.64 -5.89
C ILE A 194 7.01 -11.30 -6.80
N LEU A 195 7.71 -10.19 -6.54
CA LEU A 195 8.92 -9.84 -7.28
C LEU A 195 10.00 -10.89 -7.11
N MET A 196 10.26 -11.32 -5.87
CA MET A 196 11.20 -12.41 -5.58
C MET A 196 10.79 -13.71 -6.26
N VAL A 197 9.51 -14.10 -6.18
CA VAL A 197 8.95 -15.28 -6.87
C VAL A 197 9.19 -15.18 -8.37
N SER A 198 8.90 -14.04 -8.98
CA SER A 198 9.08 -13.82 -10.43
C SER A 198 10.54 -13.92 -10.87
N GLY A 199 11.47 -13.46 -10.03
CA GLY A 199 12.92 -13.53 -10.28
C GLY A 199 13.52 -14.91 -10.07
N LEU A 200 12.94 -15.73 -9.19
CA LEU A 200 13.41 -17.09 -8.89
C LEU A 200 12.83 -18.18 -9.80
N GLN A 201 11.75 -17.89 -10.53
CA GLN A 201 11.16 -18.82 -11.47
C GLN A 201 12.09 -19.05 -12.68
N LEU A 202 12.85 -20.14 -12.61
CA LEU A 202 13.66 -20.66 -13.73
C LEU A 202 12.85 -21.74 -14.43
N HIS A 203 12.65 -21.58 -15.74
CA HIS A 203 11.90 -22.55 -16.53
C HIS A 203 12.52 -23.95 -16.36
N SER A 204 11.72 -24.90 -15.89
CA SER A 204 12.05 -26.32 -15.70
C SER A 204 13.00 -26.70 -14.54
N VAL A 205 13.55 -25.75 -13.77
CA VAL A 205 14.50 -26.09 -12.67
C VAL A 205 13.94 -25.73 -11.30
N VAL A 206 13.45 -24.50 -11.14
CA VAL A 206 12.99 -23.97 -9.85
C VAL A 206 11.60 -23.38 -10.04
N SER A 207 10.61 -23.99 -9.41
CA SER A 207 9.25 -23.45 -9.32
C SER A 207 9.03 -22.90 -7.91
N VAL A 208 8.31 -21.79 -7.81
CA VAL A 208 7.94 -21.22 -6.51
C VAL A 208 6.42 -21.28 -6.42
N GLU A 209 5.94 -22.03 -5.45
CA GLU A 209 4.53 -22.22 -5.18
C GLU A 209 4.06 -21.21 -4.13
N ILE A 210 2.99 -20.50 -4.44
CA ILE A 210 2.37 -19.52 -3.53
C ILE A 210 1.25 -20.22 -2.78
N HIS A 211 1.31 -20.18 -1.45
CA HIS A 211 0.41 -20.88 -0.54
C HIS A 211 -0.72 -19.97 -0.02
N ALA A 212 -1.67 -20.58 0.70
CA ALA A 212 -2.82 -19.91 1.29
C ALA A 212 -2.45 -18.69 2.16
N GLY A 213 -1.34 -18.76 2.91
CA GLY A 213 -0.91 -17.70 3.81
C GLY A 213 -0.70 -16.35 3.12
N PHE A 214 -0.19 -16.34 1.88
CA PHE A 214 -0.03 -15.13 1.08
C PHE A 214 -1.38 -14.49 0.72
N TYR A 215 -2.36 -15.31 0.30
CA TYR A 215 -3.68 -14.80 -0.08
C TYR A 215 -4.44 -14.23 1.11
N PHE A 216 -4.33 -14.87 2.29
CA PHE A 216 -4.91 -14.32 3.53
C PHE A 216 -4.26 -12.98 3.90
N PHE A 217 -2.94 -12.84 3.74
CA PHE A 217 -2.26 -11.55 3.96
C PHE A 217 -2.77 -10.45 3.04
N LEU A 218 -2.84 -10.76 1.73
CA LEU A 218 -3.22 -9.80 0.71
C LEU A 218 -4.71 -9.39 0.85
N ALA A 219 -5.59 -10.34 1.17
CA ALA A 219 -6.98 -10.08 1.47
C ALA A 219 -7.14 -9.27 2.76
N ALA A 220 -6.45 -9.62 3.85
CA ALA A 220 -6.47 -8.88 5.10
C ALA A 220 -5.97 -7.44 4.94
N THR A 221 -4.92 -7.24 4.13
CA THR A 221 -4.40 -5.92 3.77
C THR A 221 -5.44 -5.08 3.04
N THR A 222 -6.07 -5.64 2.01
CA THR A 222 -7.15 -5.00 1.25
C THR A 222 -8.33 -4.63 2.15
N ILE A 223 -8.77 -5.55 3.02
CA ILE A 223 -9.83 -5.30 3.99
C ILE A 223 -9.41 -4.21 4.98
N SER A 224 -8.16 -4.19 5.46
CA SER A 224 -7.68 -3.17 6.40
C SER A 224 -7.70 -1.75 5.83
N ILE A 225 -7.41 -1.58 4.54
CA ILE A 225 -7.50 -0.30 3.82
C ILE A 225 -8.97 0.07 3.63
N PHE A 226 -9.83 -0.89 3.29
CA PHE A 226 -11.26 -0.66 3.24
C PHE A 226 -11.83 -0.19 4.59
N ILE A 227 -11.43 -0.82 5.69
CA ILE A 227 -11.88 -0.46 7.04
C ILE A 227 -11.46 0.95 7.42
N GLY A 228 -10.20 1.34 7.18
CA GLY A 228 -9.75 2.69 7.53
C GLY A 228 -10.43 3.77 6.67
N ASN A 229 -10.68 3.48 5.40
CA ASN A 229 -11.52 4.31 4.54
C ASN A 229 -12.96 4.42 5.03
N TYR A 230 -13.58 3.30 5.39
CA TYR A 230 -14.91 3.26 5.98
C TYR A 230 -14.97 4.08 7.28
N ALA A 231 -14.01 3.89 8.19
CA ALA A 231 -13.89 4.62 9.45
C ALA A 231 -13.76 6.14 9.24
N THR A 232 -12.96 6.57 8.27
CA THR A 232 -12.70 7.99 8.03
C THR A 232 -13.78 8.67 7.19
N THR A 233 -14.49 7.99 6.28
CA THR A 233 -15.51 8.62 5.41
C THR A 233 -16.96 8.30 5.75
N ILE A 234 -17.27 7.03 5.99
CA ILE A 234 -18.65 6.55 6.04
C ILE A 234 -19.14 6.48 7.48
N TRP A 235 -18.31 5.98 8.40
CA TRP A 235 -18.66 5.83 9.80
C TRP A 235 -19.06 7.18 10.40
N ARG A 236 -20.28 7.26 10.96
CA ARG A 236 -20.86 8.50 11.52
C ARG A 236 -20.90 9.68 10.57
N ARG A 237 -21.04 9.43 9.27
CA ARG A 237 -21.27 10.49 8.28
C ARG A 237 -22.59 11.22 8.59
N HIS A 238 -22.59 12.55 8.44
CA HIS A 238 -23.72 13.46 8.70
C HIS A 238 -24.14 13.61 10.18
N THR A 239 -23.21 13.38 11.10
CA THR A 239 -23.47 13.46 12.54
C THR A 239 -22.67 14.58 13.21
N SER A 240 -23.11 15.00 14.39
CA SER A 240 -22.45 16.06 15.18
C SER A 240 -21.05 15.71 15.67
N LEU A 241 -20.65 14.43 15.60
CA LEU A 241 -19.28 14.00 15.90
C LEU A 241 -18.24 14.53 14.91
N ARG A 242 -18.64 14.85 13.69
CA ARG A 242 -17.77 15.49 12.70
C ARG A 242 -17.94 17.01 12.79
N LYS A 243 -17.26 17.62 13.77
CA LYS A 243 -17.35 19.05 14.10
C LYS A 243 -16.94 19.99 12.95
N ASP A 244 -16.19 19.52 11.96
CA ASP A 244 -15.51 20.37 10.97
C ASP A 244 -15.90 20.12 9.51
N ALA A 245 -17.14 19.72 9.25
CA ALA A 245 -17.74 20.16 8.00
C ALA A 245 -18.33 21.55 8.23
N THR A 246 -17.47 22.54 8.56
CA THR A 246 -17.84 23.93 8.42
C THR A 246 -18.49 24.09 7.04
N PRO A 247 -19.73 24.56 6.93
CA PRO A 247 -20.22 25.13 5.70
C PRO A 247 -19.42 26.43 5.49
N LYS A 248 -18.14 26.30 5.12
CA LYS A 248 -17.38 27.41 4.58
C LYS A 248 -17.95 27.63 3.20
N GLU A 249 -18.73 28.70 3.13
CA GLU A 249 -19.50 29.15 1.99
C GLU A 249 -20.54 28.13 1.55
N THR A 250 -21.70 28.21 2.22
CA THR A 250 -22.90 28.51 1.45
C THR A 250 -22.52 29.65 0.50
N ILE A 251 -22.03 29.31 -0.70
CA ILE A 251 -22.31 30.11 -1.88
C ILE A 251 -23.81 30.28 -1.79
N THR A 252 -24.24 31.49 -1.48
CA THR A 252 -25.62 31.92 -1.48
C THR A 252 -26.20 31.54 -2.85
N TYR A 253 -26.75 30.33 -2.95
CA TYR A 253 -27.70 29.93 -3.97
C TYR A 253 -29.10 30.45 -3.59
N GLU A 254 -29.16 31.63 -2.97
CA GLU A 254 -30.38 32.45 -2.89
C GLU A 254 -30.63 33.09 -4.27
N ARG A 255 -30.69 32.26 -5.31
CA ARG A 255 -31.09 32.62 -6.67
C ARG A 255 -31.41 31.39 -7.53
N ALA A 256 -32.30 30.49 -7.10
CA ALA A 256 -32.83 29.46 -8.01
C ALA A 256 -34.17 28.82 -7.62
N GLU A 257 -34.98 29.37 -6.70
CA GLU A 257 -36.37 28.90 -6.55
C GLU A 257 -37.32 29.48 -7.64
N ALA A 258 -36.78 30.20 -8.62
CA ALA A 258 -37.51 30.65 -9.80
C ALA A 258 -36.86 30.13 -11.09
N GLN A 259 -36.89 28.82 -11.33
CA GLN A 259 -36.96 28.21 -12.69
C GLN A 259 -36.92 26.68 -12.61
N HIS A 260 -38.04 26.09 -12.22
CA HIS A 260 -38.33 24.68 -12.49
C HIS A 260 -38.82 24.56 -13.94
N ASN A 261 -37.89 24.74 -14.89
CA ASN A 261 -38.01 24.44 -16.33
C ASN A 261 -36.64 24.67 -17.03
N VAL A 262 -35.56 24.15 -16.44
CA VAL A 262 -34.25 24.15 -17.12
C VAL A 262 -34.20 22.92 -18.03
N SER A 263 -34.16 23.19 -19.33
CA SER A 263 -33.97 22.21 -20.40
C SER A 263 -32.68 21.39 -20.19
N ASP A 264 -32.71 20.09 -20.45
CA ASP A 264 -31.54 19.18 -20.41
C ASP A 264 -30.32 19.71 -21.22
N GLU A 265 -30.55 20.62 -22.17
CA GLU A 265 -29.47 21.28 -22.92
C GLU A 265 -28.59 22.21 -22.07
N ASP A 266 -29.15 22.84 -21.03
CA ASP A 266 -28.41 23.77 -20.16
C ASP A 266 -27.54 23.03 -19.13
N GLU A 267 -27.95 21.85 -18.66
CA GLU A 267 -27.08 20.99 -17.83
C GLU A 267 -25.84 20.53 -18.62
N ARG A 268 -26.01 20.20 -19.91
CA ARG A 268 -24.90 19.78 -20.77
C ARG A 268 -23.90 20.92 -20.99
N LYS A 269 -24.37 22.14 -21.29
CA LYS A 269 -23.48 23.31 -21.46
C LYS A 269 -22.78 23.70 -20.16
N SER A 270 -23.47 23.60 -19.03
CA SER A 270 -22.90 23.87 -17.70
C SER A 270 -21.76 22.90 -17.33
N TRP A 271 -21.90 21.61 -17.68
CA TRP A 271 -20.84 20.64 -17.43
C TRP A 271 -19.57 20.93 -18.25
N TRP A 272 -19.72 21.33 -19.52
CA TRP A 272 -18.57 21.69 -20.38
C TRP A 272 -17.85 22.96 -19.90
N THR A 273 -18.57 23.98 -19.45
CA THR A 273 -17.95 25.20 -18.90
C THR A 273 -17.27 24.94 -17.55
N MET A 274 -17.83 24.04 -16.73
CA MET A 274 -17.16 23.57 -15.51
C MET A 274 -15.87 22.80 -15.81
N LEU A 275 -15.85 21.99 -16.88
CA LEU A 275 -14.66 21.24 -17.32
C LEU A 275 -13.56 22.17 -17.88
N TRP A 276 -13.94 23.27 -18.53
CA TRP A 276 -13.03 24.24 -19.14
C TRP A 276 -12.54 25.34 -18.20
N ASN A 277 -12.96 25.34 -16.94
CA ASN A 277 -12.40 26.24 -15.95
C ASN A 277 -10.90 25.91 -15.74
N LYS A 278 -10.08 26.90 -15.36
CA LYS A 278 -8.61 26.73 -15.23
C LYS A 278 -8.22 25.51 -14.37
N ASP A 279 -9.03 25.22 -13.35
CA ASP A 279 -8.86 24.05 -12.47
C ASP A 279 -9.12 22.72 -13.18
N GLY A 280 -10.07 22.67 -14.12
CA GLY A 280 -10.38 21.48 -14.90
C GLY A 280 -9.25 21.11 -15.87
N ILE A 281 -8.65 22.10 -16.53
CA ILE A 281 -7.48 21.89 -17.40
C ILE A 281 -6.30 21.35 -16.59
N LEU A 282 -6.01 21.93 -15.42
CA LEU A 282 -4.92 21.47 -14.56
C LEU A 282 -5.13 20.02 -14.09
N ARG A 283 -6.37 19.63 -13.76
CA ARG A 283 -6.72 18.24 -13.43
C ARG A 283 -6.48 17.31 -14.61
N LEU A 284 -6.94 17.68 -15.81
CA LEU A 284 -6.75 16.86 -17.01
C LEU A 284 -5.25 16.65 -17.30
N VAL A 285 -4.44 17.71 -17.23
CA VAL A 285 -2.98 17.61 -17.39
C VAL A 285 -2.36 16.70 -16.33
N ASN A 286 -2.75 16.84 -15.06
CA ASN A 286 -2.29 15.97 -13.97
C ASN A 286 -2.68 14.50 -14.22
N THR A 287 -3.92 14.24 -14.62
CA THR A 287 -4.40 12.89 -14.94
C THR A 287 -3.63 12.30 -16.12
N ALA A 288 -3.46 13.07 -17.21
CA ALA A 288 -2.71 12.62 -18.38
C ALA A 288 -1.26 12.29 -18.03
N PHE A 289 -0.61 13.12 -17.21
CA PHE A 289 0.73 12.86 -16.70
C PHE A 289 0.80 11.54 -15.93
N VAL A 290 -0.09 11.32 -14.96
CA VAL A 290 -0.12 10.07 -14.18
C VAL A 290 -0.43 8.85 -15.06
N ILE A 291 -1.38 8.96 -16.00
CA ILE A 291 -1.71 7.89 -16.96
C ILE A 291 -0.47 7.47 -17.75
N VAL A 292 0.27 8.44 -18.31
CA VAL A 292 1.48 8.14 -19.09
C VAL A 292 2.53 7.45 -18.23
N CYS A 293 2.84 7.99 -17.04
CA CYS A 293 3.83 7.42 -16.14
C CYS A 293 3.48 5.99 -15.71
N VAL A 294 2.21 5.73 -15.43
CA VAL A 294 1.74 4.41 -14.99
C VAL A 294 1.71 3.42 -16.14
N ILE A 295 1.06 3.74 -17.26
CA ILE A 295 0.97 2.84 -18.43
C ILE A 295 2.35 2.43 -18.94
N LEU A 296 3.32 3.34 -18.88
CA LEU A 296 4.69 3.06 -19.30
C LEU A 296 5.31 1.87 -18.54
N CYS A 297 5.06 1.73 -17.23
CA CYS A 297 5.54 0.58 -16.45
C CYS A 297 4.83 -0.75 -16.79
N TRP A 298 3.61 -0.68 -17.32
CA TRP A 298 2.84 -1.86 -17.72
C TRP A 298 3.27 -2.40 -19.09
N VAL A 299 3.67 -1.51 -20.00
CA VAL A 299 4.00 -1.87 -21.39
C VAL A 299 5.49 -2.05 -21.60
N VAL A 300 6.33 -1.23 -20.95
CA VAL A 300 7.79 -1.26 -21.12
C VAL A 300 8.41 -2.07 -19.97
N PRO A 301 9.41 -2.94 -20.26
CA PRO A 301 10.10 -3.69 -19.22
C PRO A 301 10.65 -2.78 -18.12
N CYS A 302 10.30 -3.10 -16.88
CA CYS A 302 10.63 -2.30 -15.71
C CYS A 302 11.70 -2.97 -14.83
N ILE A 303 11.87 -4.29 -14.95
CA ILE A 303 12.86 -5.07 -14.21
C ILE A 303 13.61 -5.97 -15.17
N ARG A 304 14.93 -6.05 -14.99
CA ARG A 304 15.79 -7.00 -15.71
C ARG A 304 16.38 -7.98 -14.71
N TYR A 305 16.12 -9.25 -14.91
CA TYR A 305 16.77 -10.34 -14.18
C TYR A 305 17.93 -10.88 -15.00
N THR A 306 19.11 -10.87 -14.40
CA THR A 306 20.35 -11.39 -14.97
C THR A 306 20.78 -12.58 -14.13
N VAL A 307 21.05 -13.71 -14.80
CA VAL A 307 21.58 -14.91 -14.14
C VAL A 307 23.05 -15.00 -14.49
N ASN A 308 23.89 -14.94 -13.46
CA ASN A 308 25.34 -15.06 -13.52
C ASN A 308 25.79 -16.45 -13.04
N GLY A 309 27.02 -16.81 -13.39
CA GLY A 309 27.64 -18.09 -13.03
C GLY A 309 27.39 -19.17 -14.07
N VAL A 310 27.60 -20.44 -13.71
CA VAL A 310 27.38 -21.59 -14.63
C VAL A 310 25.95 -21.63 -15.17
N ALA A 311 24.98 -21.15 -14.38
CA ALA A 311 23.58 -21.07 -14.81
C ALA A 311 23.33 -20.12 -15.99
N SER A 312 24.23 -19.14 -16.23
CA SER A 312 24.13 -18.27 -17.42
C SER A 312 24.34 -19.03 -18.73
N ILE A 313 24.93 -20.24 -18.68
CA ILE A 313 25.05 -21.12 -19.87
C ILE A 313 23.68 -21.70 -20.25
N ILE A 314 22.83 -21.95 -19.25
CA ILE A 314 21.49 -22.52 -19.44
C ILE A 314 20.49 -21.41 -19.79
N MET A 315 20.62 -20.23 -19.16
CA MET A 315 19.83 -19.03 -19.45
C MET A 315 20.75 -17.86 -19.81
N PRO A 316 21.21 -17.78 -21.08
CA PRO A 316 22.13 -16.73 -21.51
C PRO A 316 21.45 -15.37 -21.72
N GLU A 317 20.12 -15.33 -21.84
CA GLU A 317 19.39 -14.10 -22.12
C GLU A 317 18.84 -13.48 -20.83
N ASP A 318 19.13 -12.19 -20.65
CA ASP A 318 18.54 -11.35 -19.61
C ASP A 318 17.00 -11.40 -19.73
N ARG A 319 16.33 -11.76 -18.64
CA ARG A 319 14.87 -11.78 -18.60
C ARG A 319 14.35 -10.39 -18.27
N LEU A 320 13.90 -9.68 -19.30
CA LEU A 320 13.20 -8.42 -19.18
C LEU A 320 11.74 -8.70 -18.80
N MET A 321 11.28 -8.10 -17.72
CA MET A 321 9.90 -8.23 -17.26
C MET A 321 9.18 -6.89 -17.22
N THR A 322 7.99 -6.88 -17.81
CA THR A 322 6.99 -5.82 -17.64
C THR A 322 6.22 -6.02 -16.33
N LEU A 323 5.58 -4.96 -15.82
CA LEU A 323 4.70 -5.09 -14.65
C LEU A 323 3.52 -6.04 -14.93
N TRP A 324 3.09 -6.13 -16.18
CA TRP A 324 2.07 -7.09 -16.63
C TRP A 324 2.51 -8.53 -16.40
N GLU A 325 3.71 -8.90 -16.84
CA GLU A 325 4.24 -10.26 -16.70
C GLU A 325 4.49 -10.64 -15.24
N ILE A 326 5.02 -9.72 -14.43
CA ILE A 326 5.19 -9.93 -12.98
C ILE A 326 3.84 -10.17 -12.31
N SER A 327 2.82 -9.39 -12.71
CA SER A 327 1.49 -9.49 -12.13
C SER A 327 0.77 -10.78 -12.58
N LEU A 328 1.04 -11.27 -13.80
CA LEU A 328 0.49 -12.53 -14.32
C LEU A 328 0.98 -13.77 -13.57
N THR A 329 2.07 -13.68 -12.80
CA THR A 329 2.54 -14.78 -11.94
C THR A 329 1.45 -15.26 -10.98
N ASN A 330 0.52 -14.38 -10.57
CA ASN A 330 -0.59 -14.73 -9.71
C ASN A 330 -1.86 -13.95 -10.07
N LYS A 331 -2.94 -14.65 -10.46
CA LYS A 331 -4.20 -14.01 -10.90
C LYS A 331 -4.82 -13.10 -9.85
N PHE A 332 -4.77 -13.46 -8.57
CA PHE A 332 -5.36 -12.63 -7.52
C PHE A 332 -4.50 -11.37 -7.30
N PHE A 333 -3.18 -11.52 -7.28
CA PHE A 333 -2.26 -10.39 -7.23
C PHE A 333 -2.40 -9.48 -8.46
N LEU A 334 -2.66 -10.03 -9.66
CA LEU A 334 -2.91 -9.23 -10.86
C LEU A 334 -4.04 -8.23 -10.66
N PHE A 335 -5.19 -8.68 -10.15
CA PHE A 335 -6.32 -7.78 -9.89
C PHE A 335 -5.98 -6.71 -8.86
N VAL A 336 -5.29 -7.07 -7.78
CA VAL A 336 -4.86 -6.11 -6.76
C VAL A 336 -3.86 -5.12 -7.35
N CYS A 337 -2.86 -5.58 -8.10
CA CYS A 337 -1.82 -4.76 -8.72
C CYS A 337 -2.41 -3.78 -9.76
N ILE A 338 -3.29 -4.27 -10.64
CA ILE A 338 -4.06 -3.41 -11.57
C ILE A 338 -4.83 -2.36 -10.77
N PHE A 339 -5.50 -2.75 -9.68
CA PHE A 339 -6.25 -1.78 -8.92
C PHE A 339 -5.35 -0.74 -8.24
N VAL A 340 -4.32 -1.15 -7.50
CA VAL A 340 -3.53 -0.25 -6.62
C VAL A 340 -2.43 0.51 -7.34
N VAL A 341 -1.91 -0.01 -8.46
CA VAL A 341 -0.83 0.63 -9.25
C VAL A 341 -1.37 1.27 -10.54
N LEU A 342 -2.44 0.75 -11.14
CA LEU A 342 -3.03 1.33 -12.37
C LEU A 342 -4.25 2.21 -12.09
N VAL A 343 -5.33 1.60 -11.60
CA VAL A 343 -6.65 2.25 -11.55
C VAL A 343 -6.72 3.33 -10.46
N ALA A 344 -6.33 3.01 -9.23
CA ALA A 344 -6.44 3.92 -8.09
C ALA A 344 -5.61 5.21 -8.26
N PRO A 345 -4.34 5.17 -8.74
CA PRO A 345 -3.58 6.40 -9.00
C PRO A 345 -4.23 7.28 -10.08
N ILE A 346 -4.72 6.68 -11.17
CA ILE A 346 -5.37 7.43 -12.26
C ILE A 346 -6.68 8.07 -11.76
N LEU A 347 -7.52 7.29 -11.09
CA LEU A 347 -8.78 7.80 -10.53
C LEU A 347 -8.52 8.86 -9.45
N TYR A 348 -7.48 8.70 -8.62
CA TYR A 348 -7.10 9.69 -7.63
C TYR A 348 -6.71 11.01 -8.31
N ALA A 349 -5.86 10.96 -9.35
CA ALA A 349 -5.44 12.14 -10.09
C ALA A 349 -6.62 12.85 -10.79
N PHE A 350 -7.56 12.08 -11.35
CA PHE A 350 -8.76 12.60 -12.02
C PHE A 350 -9.76 13.24 -11.05
N MET A 351 -10.03 12.56 -9.92
CA MET A 351 -11.03 13.00 -8.95
C MET A 351 -10.46 13.93 -7.88
N TYR A 352 -9.17 14.29 -7.94
CA TYR A 352 -8.54 15.19 -6.99
C TYR A 352 -9.20 16.59 -7.04
N PRO A 353 -9.55 17.21 -5.89
CA PRO A 353 -9.34 16.75 -4.50
C PRO A 353 -10.56 16.03 -3.88
N ARG A 354 -11.63 15.77 -4.63
CA ARG A 354 -12.92 15.31 -4.11
C ARG A 354 -12.87 13.91 -3.50
N TRP A 355 -12.05 13.01 -4.03
CA TRP A 355 -12.02 11.60 -3.62
C TRP A 355 -10.70 11.24 -2.93
N TYR A 356 -10.52 11.77 -1.71
CA TYR A 356 -9.34 11.49 -0.89
C TYR A 356 -9.18 9.99 -0.53
N LEU A 357 -10.28 9.23 -0.58
CA LEU A 357 -10.30 7.78 -0.34
C LEU A 357 -9.31 7.03 -1.22
N LEU A 358 -9.18 7.41 -2.49
CA LEU A 358 -8.31 6.72 -3.43
C LEU A 358 -6.82 6.93 -3.11
N ALA A 359 -6.49 7.92 -2.28
CA ALA A 359 -5.12 8.19 -1.90
C ALA A 359 -4.50 7.05 -1.07
N SER A 360 -5.29 6.35 -0.23
CA SER A 360 -4.82 5.17 0.51
C SER A 360 -4.79 3.89 -0.32
N TRP A 361 -5.41 3.88 -1.51
CA TRP A 361 -5.35 2.78 -2.47
C TRP A 361 -4.26 2.96 -3.53
N SER A 362 -3.80 4.20 -3.76
CA SER A 362 -2.71 4.52 -4.68
C SER A 362 -1.37 4.08 -4.09
N ALA A 363 -1.02 2.82 -4.30
CA ALA A 363 0.14 2.14 -3.70
C ALA A 363 1.34 2.01 -4.65
N ALA A 364 1.42 2.84 -5.69
CA ALA A 364 2.54 2.84 -6.64
C ALA A 364 3.90 3.08 -5.94
N ASP A 365 3.93 3.93 -4.91
CA ASP A 365 5.10 4.16 -4.06
C ASP A 365 5.48 2.92 -3.23
N ALA A 366 4.50 2.26 -2.62
CA ALA A 366 4.74 1.02 -1.87
C ALA A 366 5.30 -0.06 -2.82
N PHE A 367 4.77 -0.14 -4.04
CA PHE A 367 5.30 -1.04 -5.08
C PHE A 367 6.74 -0.69 -5.48
N LEU A 368 7.08 0.60 -5.66
CA LEU A 368 8.45 1.03 -5.98
C LEU A 368 9.43 0.69 -4.87
N VAL A 369 9.04 0.93 -3.60
CA VAL A 369 9.84 0.52 -2.44
C VAL A 369 9.99 -1.00 -2.42
N ALA A 370 8.91 -1.74 -2.69
CA ALA A 370 8.94 -3.19 -2.79
C ALA A 370 9.82 -3.72 -3.93
N CYS A 371 9.93 -2.98 -5.05
CA CYS A 371 10.88 -3.28 -6.12
C CYS A 371 12.30 -3.26 -5.59
N VAL A 372 12.73 -2.14 -5.01
CA VAL A 372 14.08 -1.99 -4.44
C VAL A 372 14.34 -3.08 -3.39
N ALA A 373 13.39 -3.27 -2.47
CA ALA A 373 13.43 -4.28 -1.43
C ALA A 373 13.58 -5.70 -1.98
N GLY A 374 12.71 -6.11 -2.90
CA GLY A 374 12.68 -7.45 -3.47
C GLY A 374 13.96 -7.77 -4.23
N LEU A 375 14.56 -6.78 -4.92
CA LEU A 375 15.83 -6.97 -5.62
C LEU A 375 16.99 -7.22 -4.65
N VAL A 376 17.09 -6.42 -3.59
CA VAL A 376 18.11 -6.59 -2.54
C VAL A 376 17.91 -7.92 -1.81
N GLN A 377 16.67 -8.24 -1.46
CA GLN A 377 16.30 -9.48 -0.79
C GLN A 377 16.68 -10.69 -1.65
N MET A 378 16.40 -10.68 -2.95
CA MET A 378 16.64 -11.84 -3.83
C MET A 378 18.14 -12.22 -3.88
N GLU A 379 19.05 -11.24 -4.00
CA GLU A 379 20.49 -11.52 -4.05
C GLU A 379 20.98 -12.18 -2.75
N GLN A 380 20.60 -11.60 -1.61
CA GLN A 380 21.05 -12.07 -0.29
C GLN A 380 20.40 -13.40 0.08
N PHE A 381 19.14 -13.58 -0.29
CA PHE A 381 18.41 -14.82 -0.12
C PHE A 381 19.06 -15.96 -0.92
N LEU A 382 19.44 -15.72 -2.17
CA LEU A 382 20.16 -16.71 -2.97
C LEU A 382 21.52 -17.07 -2.37
N GLN A 383 22.25 -16.07 -1.86
CA GLN A 383 23.52 -16.32 -1.17
C GLN A 383 23.33 -17.16 0.10
N TYR A 384 22.25 -16.94 0.84
CA TYR A 384 21.91 -17.73 2.02
C TYR A 384 21.57 -19.19 1.67
N ILE A 385 20.72 -19.39 0.66
CA ILE A 385 20.27 -20.72 0.23
C ILE A 385 21.42 -21.56 -0.32
N LEU A 386 22.21 -20.97 -1.21
CA LEU A 386 23.25 -21.68 -1.94
C LEU A 386 24.55 -21.75 -1.14
N GLY A 387 24.69 -20.94 -0.09
CA GLY A 387 25.93 -20.77 0.66
C GLY A 387 26.97 -19.96 -0.13
N GLY A 388 27.90 -19.34 0.60
CA GLY A 388 28.89 -18.42 0.01
C GLY A 388 29.79 -19.05 -1.07
N GLY A 389 29.98 -20.37 -1.04
CA GLY A 389 30.81 -21.09 -2.02
C GLY A 389 30.16 -21.29 -3.39
N MET A 390 28.83 -21.14 -3.51
CA MET A 390 28.10 -21.39 -4.76
C MET A 390 27.81 -20.14 -5.59
N LYS A 391 28.33 -18.97 -5.20
CA LYS A 391 28.17 -17.72 -5.96
C LYS A 391 28.71 -17.84 -7.40
N SER A 392 29.70 -18.68 -7.64
CA SER A 392 30.24 -18.98 -8.98
C SER A 392 29.33 -19.89 -9.82
N VAL A 393 28.50 -20.70 -9.16
CA VAL A 393 27.59 -21.65 -9.81
C VAL A 393 26.29 -20.95 -10.21
N TYR A 394 25.72 -20.20 -9.28
CA TYR A 394 24.47 -19.47 -9.50
C TYR A 394 24.47 -18.16 -8.71
N SER A 395 24.23 -17.06 -9.42
CA SER A 395 23.94 -15.77 -8.81
C SER A 395 22.89 -15.09 -9.66
N ALA A 396 21.75 -14.73 -9.09
CA ALA A 396 20.79 -13.87 -9.78
C ALA A 396 20.98 -12.44 -9.29
N SER A 397 21.03 -11.49 -10.21
CA SER A 397 20.99 -10.08 -9.89
C SER A 397 19.89 -9.42 -10.70
N ALA A 398 19.18 -8.49 -10.08
CA ALA A 398 18.12 -7.76 -10.74
C ALA A 398 18.50 -6.28 -10.81
N THR A 399 18.09 -5.64 -11.91
CA THR A 399 18.29 -4.20 -12.10
C THR A 399 16.95 -3.53 -12.41
N LEU A 400 16.72 -2.39 -11.77
CA LEU A 400 15.56 -1.55 -12.04
C LEU A 400 15.79 -0.76 -13.33
N LEU A 401 14.81 -0.78 -14.23
CA LEU A 401 14.87 -0.06 -15.49
C LEU A 401 14.20 1.31 -15.37
N TRP A 402 14.50 2.16 -16.34
CA TRP A 402 14.06 3.56 -16.37
C TRP A 402 12.54 3.81 -16.29
N PRO A 403 11.61 2.91 -16.73
CA PRO A 403 10.17 3.18 -16.61
C PRO A 403 9.70 3.44 -15.17
N LEU A 404 10.42 2.89 -14.18
CA LEU A 404 10.12 3.11 -12.76
C LEU A 404 10.42 4.55 -12.31
N ILE A 405 11.26 5.30 -13.03
CA ILE A 405 11.58 6.70 -12.70
C ILE A 405 10.36 7.60 -12.92
N PRO A 406 9.69 7.61 -14.09
CA PRO A 406 8.41 8.31 -14.27
C PRO A 406 7.35 7.90 -13.23
N LEU A 407 7.24 6.61 -12.90
CA LEU A 407 6.30 6.14 -11.87
C LEU A 407 6.63 6.72 -10.49
N LEU A 408 7.92 6.79 -10.12
CA LEU A 408 8.37 7.41 -8.87
C LEU A 408 8.04 8.90 -8.83
N ILE A 409 8.29 9.63 -9.93
CA ILE A 409 7.94 11.05 -10.02
C ILE A 409 6.43 11.23 -9.86
N ALA A 410 5.62 10.41 -10.53
CA ALA A 410 4.17 10.45 -10.40
C ALA A 410 3.71 10.13 -8.97
N ALA A 411 4.30 9.13 -8.32
CA ALA A 411 3.97 8.77 -6.95
C ALA A 411 4.34 9.88 -5.94
N VAL A 412 5.53 10.47 -6.06
CA VAL A 412 5.95 11.62 -5.24
C VAL A 412 5.04 12.82 -5.47
N TRP A 413 4.65 13.07 -6.72
CA TRP A 413 3.72 14.13 -7.07
C TRP A 413 2.34 13.94 -6.43
N GLN A 414 1.81 12.70 -6.44
CA GLN A 414 0.57 12.36 -5.75
C GLN A 414 0.70 12.48 -4.22
N TRP A 415 1.85 12.15 -3.65
CA TRP A 415 2.14 12.40 -2.23
C TRP A 415 2.11 13.88 -1.89
N MET A 416 2.70 14.73 -2.73
CA MET A 416 2.66 16.18 -2.54
C MET A 416 1.21 16.70 -2.57
N GLN A 417 0.39 16.21 -3.51
CA GLN A 417 -1.04 16.57 -3.57
C GLN A 417 -1.81 16.09 -2.33
N ALA A 418 -1.59 14.85 -1.90
CA ALA A 418 -2.22 14.30 -0.71
C ALA A 418 -1.81 15.05 0.57
N ALA A 419 -0.52 15.38 0.69
CA ALA A 419 0.02 16.12 1.82
C ALA A 419 -0.52 17.55 1.86
N GLU A 420 -0.61 18.22 0.71
CA GLU A 420 -1.18 19.56 0.62
C GLU A 420 -2.63 19.58 1.08
N ASN A 421 -3.45 18.63 0.64
CA ASN A 421 -4.85 18.54 1.04
C ASN A 421 -5.02 18.17 2.52
N THR A 422 -4.19 17.25 3.03
CA THR A 422 -4.35 16.71 4.39
C THR A 422 -3.80 17.66 5.45
N PHE A 423 -2.64 18.27 5.21
CA PHE A 423 -1.93 19.08 6.20
C PHE A 423 -2.00 20.58 5.91
N LYS A 424 -2.57 21.00 4.78
CA LYS A 424 -2.56 22.41 4.34
C LYS A 424 -1.14 22.98 4.40
N VAL A 425 -0.15 22.20 3.95
CA VAL A 425 1.29 22.52 4.09
C VAL A 425 1.57 23.90 3.53
N THR A 426 1.01 24.23 2.37
CA THR A 426 1.20 25.55 1.75
C THR A 426 0.63 26.67 2.61
N TRP A 427 -0.46 26.45 3.35
CA TRP A 427 -0.98 27.45 4.28
C TRP A 427 -0.02 27.68 5.45
N HIS A 428 0.54 26.61 6.04
CA HIS A 428 1.53 26.73 7.11
C HIS A 428 2.84 27.38 6.62
N VAL A 429 3.33 26.98 5.44
CA VAL A 429 4.54 27.55 4.85
C VAL A 429 4.33 29.02 4.49
N LYS A 430 3.18 29.39 3.90
CA LYS A 430 2.85 30.79 3.62
C LYS A 430 2.71 31.61 4.90
N GLY A 431 2.05 31.09 5.93
CA GLY A 431 1.92 31.74 7.23
C GLY A 431 3.29 31.96 7.88
N TRP A 432 4.16 30.96 7.83
CA TRP A 432 5.52 31.05 8.34
C TRP A 432 6.41 32.01 7.54
N LEU A 433 6.31 32.01 6.21
CA LEU A 433 7.01 32.97 5.36
C LEU A 433 6.51 34.40 5.57
N ALA A 434 5.20 34.59 5.76
CA ALA A 434 4.62 35.89 6.09
C ALA A 434 5.11 36.40 7.45
N ALA A 435 5.21 35.52 8.46
CA ALA A 435 5.77 35.85 9.77
C ALA A 435 7.27 36.19 9.72
N ARG A 436 8.01 35.64 8.73
CA ARG A 436 9.42 35.95 8.51
C ARG A 436 9.66 37.24 7.74
N LYS A 437 8.65 37.83 7.10
CA LYS A 437 8.81 39.11 6.41
C LYS A 437 9.03 40.16 7.51
N PRO A 438 10.26 40.69 7.70
CA PRO A 438 10.56 41.61 8.79
C PRO A 438 9.57 42.75 8.71
N SER A 439 8.94 43.08 9.84
CA SER A 439 8.04 44.22 9.98
C SER A 439 8.74 45.40 9.34
N GLN A 440 8.26 45.81 8.16
CA GLN A 440 8.85 46.91 7.44
C GLN A 440 8.83 48.09 8.41
N PRO A 441 9.99 48.72 8.71
CA PRO A 441 10.05 49.76 9.73
C PRO A 441 8.99 50.79 9.38
N SER A 442 8.11 51.05 10.36
CA SER A 442 7.02 52.00 10.25
C SER A 442 7.56 53.26 9.60
N ARG A 443 7.05 53.59 8.40
CA ARG A 443 7.43 54.82 7.70
C ARG A 443 7.33 55.96 8.72
N PRO A 444 8.39 56.76 8.93
CA PRO A 444 8.32 57.88 9.85
C PRO A 444 7.11 58.73 9.46
N SER A 445 6.24 58.98 10.44
CA SER A 445 5.04 59.78 10.32
C SER A 445 5.34 61.04 9.52
N GLN A 446 4.68 61.22 8.38
CA GLN A 446 4.78 62.46 7.62
C GLN A 446 4.49 63.63 8.56
N PRO A 447 5.34 64.67 8.60
CA PRO A 447 5.09 65.85 9.40
C PRO A 447 3.74 66.44 9.00
N SER A 448 2.91 66.73 10.00
CA SER A 448 1.60 67.35 9.88
C SER A 448 1.67 68.56 8.94
N GLN A 449 0.90 68.51 7.84
CA GLN A 449 0.72 69.67 6.98
C GLN A 449 0.12 70.82 7.80
N PRO A 450 0.70 72.03 7.76
CA PRO A 450 0.16 73.19 8.46
C PRO A 450 -1.22 73.52 7.89
N SER A 451 -2.16 73.71 8.82
CA SER A 451 -3.53 74.16 8.59
C SER A 451 -3.57 75.41 7.71
N GLN A 452 -4.26 75.32 6.56
CA GLN A 452 -4.56 76.48 5.72
C GLN A 452 -5.42 77.50 6.51
N PRO A 453 -5.08 78.81 6.49
CA PRO A 453 -5.89 79.84 7.11
C PRO A 453 -7.20 80.04 6.33
N SER A 454 -8.30 80.08 7.07
CA SER A 454 -9.65 80.41 6.60
C SER A 454 -9.69 81.80 5.99
N GLN A 455 -10.12 81.89 4.72
CA GLN A 455 -10.42 83.16 4.07
C GLN A 455 -11.75 83.74 4.60
N PRO A 456 -11.81 85.04 4.94
CA PRO A 456 -13.05 85.71 5.30
C PRO A 456 -13.81 86.20 4.06
N PHE A 457 -15.14 86.02 4.06
CA PHE A 457 -16.10 86.73 3.21
C PHE A 457 -16.95 87.66 4.08
#